data_AF-A0A6N2MZ41-F1
#
_entry.id   AF-A0A6N2MZ41-F1
#
_cell.length_a   1.000
_cell.length_b   1.000
_cell.length_c   1.000
_cell.angle_alpha   90.00
_cell.angle_beta   90.00
_cell.angle_gamma   90.00
#
_symmetry.space_group_name_H-M   'P 1'
#
loop_
_entity.id
_entity.type
_entity.pdbx_description
1 polymer ?
#
loop_
_entity_poly.entity_id
_entity_poly.type
_entity_poly.pdbx_seq_one_letter_code
_entity_poly.pdbx_strand_id
1 'polypeptide(L)'
;MASLAASRAAASLGVSEMLGNPLNFSGATRSAVPTASTPATFKTVALFSKKKPAPKPKPAVVSPADEELAKWYGPDRRIFLPDGLLDRSEIPEYLTGEVPGDYGYDPFGLGKKPADFEKYQAFELIHARWAMLGAAGFIIPEAFNKFGANCGPEAVWFKTGALLLDGNTLSYFGKNIPINLILAVVAEVVLVGGAEYYRITNGLGFENKLHPGGPFDPLGLAKDPDQAALLKVKEIKNGRLAMFAMLGFFLQAYVTGEGPVENLSKHLSDPFGNNLLTVIAGSAERVPSL
;
A
#
# COMPACT_ATOMS: atom_id res chain seq x y z
N MET A 1 12.53 -55.43 43.24
CA MET A 1 11.45 -56.44 43.21
C MET A 1 10.18 -55.74 42.72
N ALA A 2 9.71 -56.15 41.54
CA ALA A 2 8.47 -55.79 40.83
C ALA A 2 8.26 -54.31 40.40
N SER A 3 7.73 -53.96 39.22
CA SER A 3 7.52 -54.64 37.93
C SER A 3 7.04 -53.57 36.90
N LEU A 4 7.40 -53.80 35.62
CA LEU A 4 6.90 -53.32 34.31
C LEU A 4 5.55 -52.55 34.24
N ALA A 5 5.25 -51.64 33.28
CA ALA A 5 5.65 -51.48 31.88
C ALA A 5 5.28 -50.06 31.35
N ALA A 6 5.96 -49.58 30.28
CA ALA A 6 5.33 -49.02 29.06
C ALA A 6 6.38 -48.49 28.04
N SER A 7 6.47 -49.19 26.90
CA SER A 7 6.67 -48.74 25.52
C SER A 7 7.55 -47.51 25.20
N ARG A 8 8.72 -47.77 24.58
CA ARG A 8 9.51 -46.82 23.76
C ARG A 8 9.30 -47.15 22.28
N ALA A 9 8.96 -46.15 21.47
CA ALA A 9 9.11 -46.22 20.02
C ALA A 9 10.06 -45.10 19.58
N ALA A 10 11.19 -45.50 18.98
CA ALA A 10 12.09 -44.64 18.23
C ALA A 10 11.96 -45.04 16.76
N ALA A 11 11.71 -44.07 15.88
CA ALA A 11 11.86 -44.28 14.44
C ALA A 11 12.33 -42.97 13.81
N SER A 12 13.53 -43.05 13.24
CA SER A 12 14.24 -42.07 12.43
C SER A 12 13.44 -41.68 11.18
N LEU A 13 13.27 -40.39 10.92
CA LEU A 13 12.89 -39.88 9.61
C LEU A 13 14.12 -39.28 8.94
N GLY A 14 14.45 -39.87 7.80
CA GLY A 14 15.69 -39.71 7.08
C GLY A 14 15.83 -38.40 6.33
N VAL A 15 17.10 -38.04 6.19
CA VAL A 15 17.68 -37.10 5.23
C VAL A 15 17.64 -37.75 3.83
N SER A 16 17.30 -36.99 2.79
CA SER A 16 17.99 -37.13 1.49
C SER A 16 17.82 -35.88 0.64
N GLU A 17 18.94 -35.20 0.41
CA GLU A 17 19.16 -34.17 -0.59
C GLU A 17 19.50 -34.82 -1.95
N MET A 18 19.19 -34.08 -3.02
CA MET A 18 19.91 -34.01 -4.31
C MET A 18 19.90 -35.18 -5.34
N LEU A 19 19.54 -34.77 -6.57
CA LEU A 19 19.87 -35.32 -7.90
C LEU A 19 19.27 -36.66 -8.38
N GLY A 20 18.74 -36.64 -9.61
CA GLY A 20 18.86 -37.77 -10.54
C GLY A 20 17.59 -38.13 -11.33
N ASN A 21 17.49 -37.63 -12.57
CA ASN A 21 16.61 -38.20 -13.60
C ASN A 21 16.96 -39.68 -13.87
N PRO A 22 15.98 -40.60 -13.99
CA PRO A 22 16.21 -41.89 -14.61
C PRO A 22 16.06 -41.81 -16.14
N LEU A 23 17.18 -41.95 -16.85
CA LEU A 23 17.21 -42.37 -18.25
C LEU A 23 16.87 -43.87 -18.32
N ASN A 24 15.94 -44.26 -19.20
CA ASN A 24 15.75 -45.66 -19.54
C ASN A 24 15.76 -45.85 -21.06
N PHE A 25 16.73 -46.63 -21.54
CA PHE A 25 16.90 -47.04 -22.93
C PHE A 25 16.38 -48.47 -23.08
N SER A 26 15.45 -48.71 -24.01
CA SER A 26 15.26 -50.04 -24.58
C SER A 26 14.75 -49.98 -26.02
N GLY A 27 15.58 -50.47 -26.95
CA GLY A 27 15.19 -51.41 -28.00
C GLY A 27 14.29 -50.92 -29.14
N ALA A 28 14.90 -50.68 -30.30
CA ALA A 28 14.25 -50.42 -31.58
C ALA A 28 13.66 -51.68 -32.24
N THR A 29 12.51 -51.53 -32.93
CA THR A 29 12.22 -52.24 -34.19
C THR A 29 11.53 -51.30 -35.16
N ARG A 30 12.14 -51.16 -36.34
CA ARG A 30 11.72 -50.36 -37.50
C ARG A 30 10.62 -51.08 -38.29
N SER A 31 9.71 -50.32 -38.90
CA SER A 31 9.10 -50.64 -40.20
C SER A 31 8.79 -49.35 -40.98
N ALA A 32 8.93 -49.43 -42.30
CA ALA A 32 9.13 -48.31 -43.24
C ALA A 32 7.86 -47.88 -44.01
N VAL A 33 7.73 -46.54 -44.20
CA VAL A 33 7.33 -45.66 -45.34
C VAL A 33 7.01 -46.31 -46.73
N PRO A 34 6.37 -45.68 -47.78
CA PRO A 34 5.63 -44.39 -47.97
C PRO A 34 4.30 -44.41 -48.82
N THR A 35 3.74 -43.19 -49.06
CA THR A 35 3.01 -42.66 -50.26
C THR A 35 1.50 -42.98 -50.41
N ALA A 36 0.60 -42.11 -50.91
CA ALA A 36 0.69 -41.08 -51.96
C ALA A 36 -0.45 -40.01 -51.85
N SER A 37 -0.12 -38.72 -52.08
CA SER A 37 -0.56 -37.82 -53.17
C SER A 37 -2.05 -37.45 -53.33
N THR A 38 -2.30 -36.14 -53.25
CA THR A 38 -3.49 -35.38 -53.66
C THR A 38 -3.91 -35.61 -55.12
N PRO A 39 -5.15 -35.21 -55.48
CA PRO A 39 -5.29 -34.32 -56.63
C PRO A 39 -6.13 -33.08 -56.31
N ALA A 40 -5.66 -31.96 -56.85
CA ALA A 40 -6.35 -30.68 -56.88
C ALA A 40 -7.58 -30.75 -57.82
N THR A 41 -8.65 -30.02 -57.49
CA THR A 41 -9.74 -29.72 -58.42
C THR A 41 -9.89 -28.21 -58.56
N PHE A 42 -9.80 -27.73 -59.80
CA PHE A 42 -9.90 -26.32 -60.17
C PHE A 42 -11.37 -25.86 -60.32
N LYS A 43 -11.61 -24.65 -59.80
CA LYS A 43 -12.54 -23.57 -60.23
C LYS A 43 -14.01 -23.90 -60.53
N THR A 44 -14.88 -23.27 -59.74
CA THR A 44 -16.06 -22.53 -60.24
C THR A 44 -16.09 -21.13 -59.65
N VAL A 45 -16.02 -20.13 -60.54
CA VAL A 45 -16.24 -18.72 -60.22
C VAL A 45 -17.76 -18.51 -60.19
N ALA A 46 -18.33 -18.29 -59.00
CA ALA A 46 -19.70 -17.82 -58.87
C ALA A 46 -19.68 -16.31 -58.57
N LEU A 47 -20.01 -15.53 -59.60
CA LEU A 47 -20.38 -14.13 -59.47
C LEU A 47 -21.66 -13.99 -58.62
N PHE A 48 -21.70 -12.94 -57.80
CA PHE A 48 -22.85 -12.41 -57.05
C PHE A 48 -23.45 -13.30 -55.94
N SER A 49 -22.96 -13.11 -54.72
CA SER A 49 -23.83 -13.15 -53.53
C SER A 49 -23.45 -12.00 -52.60
N LYS A 50 -24.32 -10.98 -52.51
CA LYS A 50 -24.18 -9.89 -51.53
C LYS A 50 -24.34 -10.47 -50.12
N LYS A 51 -23.23 -10.84 -49.48
CA LYS A 51 -23.19 -11.15 -48.06
C LYS A 51 -23.31 -9.84 -47.28
N LYS A 52 -24.45 -9.66 -46.61
CA LYS A 52 -24.69 -8.57 -45.64
C LYS A 52 -23.55 -8.63 -44.60
N PRO A 53 -22.88 -7.50 -44.27
CA PRO A 53 -21.82 -7.52 -43.28
C PRO A 53 -22.38 -7.97 -41.93
N ALA A 54 -21.62 -8.81 -41.22
CA ALA A 54 -21.96 -9.19 -39.85
C ALA A 54 -22.06 -7.91 -38.99
N PRO A 55 -23.05 -7.80 -38.10
CA PRO A 55 -23.14 -6.66 -37.21
C PRO A 55 -21.87 -6.62 -36.35
N LYS A 56 -21.22 -5.45 -36.29
CA LYS A 56 -20.14 -5.21 -35.32
C LYS A 56 -20.65 -5.63 -33.94
N PRO A 57 -19.83 -6.33 -33.12
CA PRO A 57 -20.23 -6.61 -31.75
C PRO A 57 -20.60 -5.28 -31.09
N LYS A 58 -21.81 -5.21 -30.52
CA LYS A 58 -22.21 -4.06 -29.71
C LYS A 58 -21.14 -3.89 -28.62
N PRO A 59 -20.68 -2.67 -28.34
CA PRO A 59 -19.84 -2.44 -27.16
C PRO A 59 -20.56 -3.06 -25.97
N ALA A 60 -19.87 -3.91 -25.21
CA ALA A 60 -20.38 -4.35 -23.94
C ALA A 60 -20.78 -3.11 -23.14
N VAL A 61 -21.92 -3.16 -22.45
CA VAL A 61 -22.30 -2.10 -21.51
C VAL A 61 -21.24 -2.15 -20.41
N VAL A 62 -20.26 -1.25 -20.52
CA VAL A 62 -19.16 -1.12 -19.57
C VAL A 62 -19.81 -0.70 -18.25
N SER A 63 -19.58 -1.45 -17.18
CA SER A 63 -20.15 -1.06 -15.89
C SER A 63 -19.46 0.22 -15.41
N PRO A 64 -20.12 1.08 -14.61
CA PRO A 64 -19.49 2.28 -14.07
C PRO A 64 -18.19 2.00 -13.28
N ALA A 65 -18.05 0.79 -12.72
CA ALA A 65 -16.86 0.37 -12.01
C ALA A 65 -15.68 0.09 -12.96
N ASP A 66 -15.94 -0.49 -14.14
CA ASP A 66 -14.92 -0.76 -15.16
C ASP A 66 -14.36 0.55 -15.75
N GLU A 67 -15.22 1.55 -15.96
CA GLU A 67 -14.78 2.88 -16.42
C GLU A 67 -13.91 3.60 -15.39
N GLU A 68 -14.22 3.44 -14.10
CA GLU A 68 -13.37 3.97 -13.02
C GLU A 68 -12.05 3.20 -12.93
N LEU A 69 -12.07 1.88 -13.07
CA LEU A 69 -10.87 1.04 -13.02
C LEU A 69 -9.90 1.39 -14.16
N ALA A 70 -10.43 1.60 -15.37
CA ALA A 70 -9.66 1.98 -16.56
C ALA A 70 -8.89 3.31 -16.39
N LYS A 71 -9.32 4.19 -15.48
CA LYS A 71 -8.58 5.43 -15.16
C LYS A 71 -7.30 5.15 -14.38
N TRP A 72 -7.24 4.05 -13.63
CA TRP A 72 -6.17 3.78 -12.67
C TRP A 72 -5.24 2.65 -13.09
N TYR A 73 -5.70 1.77 -13.99
CA TYR A 73 -4.95 0.60 -14.43
C TYR A 73 -4.74 0.59 -15.95
N GLY A 74 -3.69 -0.10 -16.38
CA GLY A 74 -3.35 -0.28 -17.79
C GLY A 74 -2.60 0.89 -18.45
N PRO A 75 -2.45 0.85 -19.79
CA PRO A 75 -1.67 1.84 -20.54
C PRO A 75 -2.28 3.25 -20.50
N ASP A 76 -3.60 3.35 -20.46
CA ASP A 76 -4.36 4.61 -20.51
C ASP A 76 -4.62 5.22 -19.12
N ARG A 77 -3.98 4.67 -18.08
CA ARG A 77 -4.10 5.18 -16.70
C ARG A 77 -3.67 6.65 -16.60
N ARG A 78 -4.07 7.29 -15.50
CA ARG A 78 -3.58 8.63 -15.13
C ARG A 78 -2.06 8.63 -14.95
N ILE A 79 -1.42 9.72 -15.37
CA ILE A 79 0.03 9.96 -15.23
C ILE A 79 0.27 11.24 -14.44
N PHE A 80 1.43 11.37 -13.80
CA PHE A 80 1.80 12.53 -12.98
C PHE A 80 1.93 13.84 -13.77
N LEU A 81 2.24 13.76 -15.08
CA LEU A 81 2.21 14.87 -16.03
C LEU A 81 1.07 14.69 -17.04
N PRO A 82 0.42 15.77 -17.47
CA PRO A 82 -0.64 15.72 -18.46
C PRO A 82 -0.10 15.41 -19.87
N ASP A 83 -1.02 15.01 -20.75
CA ASP A 83 -0.72 14.80 -22.16
C ASP A 83 -0.12 16.07 -22.78
N GLY A 84 0.97 15.91 -23.52
CA GLY A 84 1.74 17.01 -24.13
C GLY A 84 2.99 17.44 -23.35
N LEU A 85 3.12 17.08 -22.07
CA LEU A 85 4.35 17.28 -21.29
C LEU A 85 5.17 15.99 -21.12
N LEU A 86 4.53 14.82 -21.19
CA LEU A 86 5.19 13.52 -21.13
C LEU A 86 4.58 12.62 -22.21
N ASP A 87 5.41 12.06 -23.07
CA ASP A 87 4.95 11.02 -23.99
C ASP A 87 4.89 9.65 -23.28
N ARG A 88 3.94 8.80 -23.68
CA ARG A 88 3.75 7.47 -23.07
C ARG A 88 4.97 6.57 -23.28
N SER A 89 5.77 6.82 -24.32
CA SER A 89 7.02 6.11 -24.58
C SER A 89 8.14 6.44 -23.59
N GLU A 90 8.05 7.56 -22.88
CA GLU A 90 9.04 7.98 -21.87
C GLU A 90 8.80 7.35 -20.49
N ILE A 91 7.67 6.66 -20.32
CA ILE A 91 7.34 5.95 -19.08
C ILE A 91 8.28 4.74 -18.95
N PRO A 92 8.91 4.54 -17.79
CA PRO A 92 9.74 3.36 -17.57
C PRO A 92 8.96 2.06 -17.81
N GLU A 93 9.54 1.13 -18.58
CA GLU A 93 8.87 -0.11 -19.03
C GLU A 93 8.34 -1.00 -17.89
N TYR A 94 8.95 -0.93 -16.71
CA TYR A 94 8.52 -1.68 -15.52
C TYR A 94 7.31 -1.05 -14.81
N LEU A 95 6.90 0.17 -15.17
CA LEU A 95 5.67 0.82 -14.69
C LEU A 95 4.55 0.61 -15.70
N THR A 96 3.95 -0.59 -15.65
CA THR A 96 2.99 -1.08 -16.65
C THR A 96 1.55 -0.62 -16.41
N GLY A 97 1.22 -0.09 -15.23
CA GLY A 97 -0.14 0.21 -14.82
C GLY A 97 -0.88 -0.96 -14.18
N GLU A 98 -0.18 -2.03 -13.79
CA GLU A 98 -0.78 -3.15 -13.04
C GLU A 98 -0.86 -2.87 -11.54
N VAL A 99 0.01 -1.99 -11.05
CA VAL A 99 0.13 -1.64 -9.63
C VAL A 99 -0.87 -0.54 -9.26
N PRO A 100 -1.61 -0.65 -8.13
CA PRO A 100 -2.51 0.39 -7.69
C PRO A 100 -1.76 1.71 -7.46
N GLY A 101 -2.24 2.79 -8.09
CA GLY A 101 -1.64 4.12 -7.96
C GLY A 101 -0.37 4.30 -8.78
N ASP A 102 -0.12 3.49 -9.81
CA ASP A 102 0.93 3.74 -10.77
C ASP A 102 0.62 4.99 -11.62
N TYR A 103 1.44 6.03 -11.47
CA TYR A 103 1.36 7.27 -12.26
C TYR A 103 2.55 7.44 -13.23
N GLY A 104 3.39 6.42 -13.41
CA GLY A 104 4.61 6.51 -14.21
C GLY A 104 5.72 7.36 -13.56
N TYR A 105 5.64 7.61 -12.25
CA TYR A 105 6.58 8.48 -11.53
C TYR A 105 7.76 7.68 -10.95
N ASP A 106 8.88 7.65 -11.66
CA ASP A 106 10.19 7.24 -11.13
C ASP A 106 11.33 8.03 -11.81
N PRO A 107 11.51 9.32 -11.48
CA PRO A 107 12.53 10.15 -12.13
C PRO A 107 13.97 9.70 -11.81
N PHE A 108 14.18 8.95 -10.72
CA PHE A 108 15.50 8.49 -10.29
C PHE A 108 15.79 7.03 -10.68
N GLY A 109 14.79 6.30 -11.19
CA GLY A 109 14.93 4.93 -11.66
C GLY A 109 15.30 3.95 -10.56
N LEU A 110 14.77 4.13 -9.35
CA LEU A 110 15.06 3.27 -8.20
C LEU A 110 14.39 1.89 -8.34
N GLY A 111 13.26 1.81 -9.05
CA GLY A 111 12.44 0.61 -9.19
C GLY A 111 12.81 -0.34 -10.34
N LYS A 112 13.94 -0.15 -11.02
CA LYS A 112 14.27 -0.91 -12.25
C LYS A 112 14.31 -2.42 -12.09
N LYS A 113 14.69 -2.92 -10.91
CA LYS A 113 14.79 -4.36 -10.64
C LYS A 113 13.46 -4.84 -10.03
N PRO A 114 12.84 -5.92 -10.54
CA PRO A 114 11.56 -6.40 -10.03
C PRO A 114 11.54 -6.66 -8.51
N ALA A 115 12.60 -7.27 -7.98
CA ALA A 115 12.72 -7.53 -6.54
C ALA A 115 12.80 -6.26 -5.70
N ASP A 116 13.47 -5.22 -6.20
CA ASP A 116 13.56 -3.93 -5.52
C ASP A 116 12.24 -3.17 -5.64
N PHE A 117 11.56 -3.28 -6.78
CA PHE A 117 10.24 -2.68 -7.02
C PHE A 117 9.19 -3.18 -6.03
N GLU A 118 9.04 -4.49 -5.87
CA GLU A 118 8.11 -5.08 -4.89
C GLU A 118 8.45 -4.65 -3.46
N LYS A 119 9.74 -4.55 -3.15
CA LYS A 119 10.21 -4.09 -1.83
C LYS A 119 9.89 -2.62 -1.59
N TYR A 120 10.10 -1.74 -2.57
CA TYR A 120 9.76 -0.33 -2.48
C TYR A 120 8.25 -0.12 -2.41
N GLN A 121 7.46 -0.90 -3.14
CA GLN A 121 6.00 -0.90 -3.02
C GLN A 121 5.57 -1.27 -1.59
N ALA A 122 6.19 -2.29 -0.99
CA ALA A 122 5.93 -2.67 0.39
C ALA A 122 6.32 -1.55 1.37
N PHE A 123 7.48 -0.91 1.17
CA PHE A 123 7.86 0.25 1.99
C PHE A 123 6.86 1.39 1.86
N GLU A 124 6.46 1.72 0.63
CA GLU A 124 5.50 2.79 0.37
C GLU A 124 4.18 2.52 1.08
N LEU A 125 3.61 1.31 0.94
CA LEU A 125 2.34 0.97 1.56
C LEU A 125 2.39 0.99 3.09
N ILE A 126 3.48 0.49 3.69
CA ILE A 126 3.63 0.47 5.14
C ILE A 126 3.83 1.89 5.68
N HIS A 127 4.69 2.71 5.06
CA HIS A 127 4.85 4.12 5.47
C HIS A 127 3.56 4.91 5.25
N ALA A 128 2.82 4.65 4.18
CA ALA A 128 1.50 5.24 3.94
C ALA A 128 0.51 4.94 5.06
N ARG A 129 0.39 3.68 5.49
CA ARG A 129 -0.51 3.27 6.58
C ARG A 129 -0.13 3.93 7.91
N TRP A 130 1.16 3.93 8.25
CA TRP A 130 1.64 4.61 9.45
C TRP A 130 1.44 6.13 9.38
N ALA A 131 1.65 6.74 8.21
CA ALA A 131 1.42 8.16 8.02
C ALA A 131 -0.06 8.54 8.12
N MET A 132 -1.00 7.70 7.64
CA MET A 132 -2.43 7.93 7.83
C MET A 132 -2.81 7.93 9.31
N LEU A 133 -2.30 6.96 10.09
CA LEU A 133 -2.51 6.91 11.53
C LEU A 133 -1.85 8.09 12.25
N GLY A 134 -0.62 8.44 11.87
CA GLY A 134 0.12 9.56 12.43
C GLY A 134 -0.56 10.90 12.16
N ALA A 135 -0.98 11.16 10.91
CA ALA A 135 -1.65 12.40 10.53
C ALA A 135 -2.97 12.57 11.31
N ALA A 136 -3.79 11.52 11.40
CA ALA A 136 -5.00 11.55 12.22
C ALA A 136 -4.67 11.78 13.70
N GLY A 137 -3.67 11.07 14.24
CA GLY A 137 -3.22 11.19 15.63
C GLY A 137 -2.61 12.54 15.99
N PHE A 138 -2.08 13.29 15.02
CA PHE A 138 -1.53 14.62 15.25
C PHE A 138 -2.62 15.70 15.19
N ILE A 139 -3.55 15.58 14.24
CA ILE A 139 -4.59 16.59 14.01
C ILE A 139 -5.71 16.48 15.06
N ILE A 140 -6.19 15.26 15.33
CA ILE A 140 -7.43 15.05 16.10
C ILE A 140 -7.31 15.55 17.55
N PRO A 141 -6.26 15.20 18.32
CA PRO A 141 -6.11 15.68 19.69
C PRO A 141 -5.97 17.21 19.77
N GLU A 142 -5.19 17.80 18.85
CA GLU A 142 -5.01 19.26 18.79
C GLU A 142 -6.33 19.97 18.46
N ALA A 143 -7.10 19.43 17.51
CA ALA A 143 -8.41 19.96 17.13
C ALA A 143 -9.39 19.90 18.30
N PHE A 144 -9.49 18.77 18.99
CA PHE A 144 -10.36 18.64 20.15
C PHE A 144 -9.95 19.56 21.29
N ASN A 145 -8.65 19.74 21.53
CA ASN A 145 -8.15 20.67 22.53
C ASN A 145 -8.54 22.12 22.20
N LYS A 146 -8.47 22.50 20.92
CA LYS A 146 -8.87 23.84 20.46
C LYS A 146 -10.38 24.10 20.59
N PHE A 147 -11.21 23.07 20.39
CA PHE A 147 -12.68 23.18 20.46
C PHE A 147 -13.29 22.77 21.80
N GLY A 148 -12.49 22.73 22.88
CA GLY A 148 -12.97 22.65 24.26
C GLY A 148 -13.04 21.25 24.88
N ALA A 149 -12.58 20.20 24.17
CA ALA A 149 -12.37 18.90 24.78
C ALA A 149 -10.98 18.85 25.46
N ASN A 150 -10.90 18.35 26.69
CA ASN A 150 -9.62 18.27 27.39
C ASN A 150 -8.83 17.02 26.94
N CYS A 151 -8.01 17.17 25.90
CA CYS A 151 -7.10 16.11 25.42
C CYS A 151 -5.72 16.15 26.11
N GLY A 152 -5.61 16.87 27.22
CA GLY A 152 -4.37 17.09 27.96
C GLY A 152 -3.88 18.54 27.86
N PRO A 153 -2.98 18.95 28.79
CA PRO A 153 -2.53 20.33 28.91
C PRO A 153 -1.83 20.86 27.65
N GLU A 154 -1.21 20.00 26.84
CA GLU A 154 -0.62 20.35 25.55
C GLU A 154 -0.79 19.19 24.55
N ALA A 155 -1.99 19.05 23.97
CA ALA A 155 -2.29 18.07 22.91
C ALA A 155 -1.63 18.43 21.55
N VAL A 156 -0.36 18.82 21.59
CA VAL A 156 0.47 19.17 20.44
C VAL A 156 1.48 18.05 20.26
N TRP A 157 1.44 17.39 19.11
CA TRP A 157 2.11 16.12 18.87
C TRP A 157 3.61 16.10 19.21
N PHE A 158 4.34 17.19 18.94
CA PHE A 158 5.78 17.29 19.19
C PHE A 158 6.14 17.63 20.65
N LYS A 159 5.16 18.04 21.47
CA LYS A 159 5.34 18.30 22.92
C LYS A 159 4.84 17.14 23.80
N THR A 160 3.93 16.31 23.27
CA THR A 160 3.26 15.24 24.03
C THR A 160 4.24 14.26 24.69
N GLY A 161 5.38 13.96 24.05
CA GLY A 161 6.40 13.07 24.63
C GLY A 161 7.03 13.59 25.94
N ALA A 162 7.23 14.90 26.05
CA ALA A 162 7.80 15.52 27.25
C ALA A 162 6.83 15.44 28.45
N LEU A 163 5.53 15.53 28.22
CA LEU A 163 4.51 15.46 29.27
C LEU A 163 4.56 14.15 30.08
N LEU A 164 4.99 13.04 29.46
CA LEU A 164 5.12 11.74 30.11
C LEU A 164 6.41 11.62 30.96
N LEU A 165 7.41 12.44 30.68
CA LEU A 165 8.68 12.49 31.42
C LEU A 165 8.54 13.30 32.72
N ASP A 166 7.72 14.35 32.71
CA ASP A 166 7.54 15.28 33.84
C ASP A 166 6.69 14.70 34.99
N GLY A 167 6.38 13.39 34.96
CA GLY A 167 5.64 12.68 36.01
C GLY A 167 4.12 12.85 35.95
N ASN A 168 3.61 13.57 34.95
CA ASN A 168 2.17 13.71 34.70
C ASN A 168 1.61 12.49 33.95
N THR A 169 0.35 12.14 34.21
CA THR A 169 -0.37 11.13 33.41
C THR A 169 -0.92 11.75 32.14
N LEU A 170 -0.74 11.09 30.99
CA LEU A 170 -1.42 11.45 29.75
C LEU A 170 -2.93 11.50 30.00
N SER A 171 -3.57 12.59 29.60
CA SER A 171 -5.04 12.68 29.62
C SER A 171 -5.58 12.43 28.22
N TYR A 172 -6.65 11.65 28.12
CA TYR A 172 -7.40 11.45 26.88
C TYR A 172 -8.88 11.75 27.15
N PHE A 173 -9.40 12.82 26.55
CA PHE A 173 -10.75 13.33 26.78
C PHE A 173 -11.11 13.49 28.27
N GLY A 174 -10.21 14.09 29.06
CA GLY A 174 -10.40 14.34 30.49
C GLY A 174 -10.30 13.10 31.36
N LYS A 175 -9.89 11.95 30.80
CA LYS A 175 -9.57 10.73 31.55
C LYS A 175 -8.07 10.51 31.58
N ASN A 176 -7.51 10.42 32.78
CA ASN A 176 -6.12 10.04 32.94
C ASN A 176 -5.92 8.61 32.48
N ILE A 177 -4.95 8.41 31.60
CA ILE A 177 -4.44 7.11 31.20
C ILE A 177 -3.46 6.70 32.30
N PRO A 178 -3.72 5.61 33.06
CA PRO A 178 -2.89 5.19 34.18
C PRO A 178 -1.65 4.42 33.70
N ILE A 179 -0.90 5.01 32.78
CA ILE A 179 0.30 4.41 32.17
C ILE A 179 1.45 5.38 32.36
N ASN A 180 2.52 4.92 33.01
CA ASN A 180 3.79 5.65 33.09
C ASN A 180 4.68 5.33 31.89
N LEU A 181 5.79 6.05 31.74
CA LEU A 181 6.72 5.84 30.62
C LEU A 181 7.18 4.38 30.48
N ILE A 182 7.51 3.73 31.60
CA ILE A 182 8.00 2.33 31.58
C ILE A 182 6.94 1.41 30.98
N LEU A 183 5.70 1.51 31.44
CA LEU A 183 4.61 0.67 30.94
C LEU A 183 4.26 1.01 29.48
N ALA A 184 4.30 2.29 29.09
CA ALA A 184 4.08 2.70 27.70
C ALA A 184 5.12 2.07 26.77
N VAL A 185 6.41 2.21 27.09
CA VAL A 185 7.50 1.64 26.27
C VAL A 185 7.42 0.13 26.19
N VAL A 186 7.16 -0.56 27.31
CA VAL A 186 7.01 -2.02 27.31
C VAL A 186 5.81 -2.45 26.47
N ALA A 187 4.66 -1.78 26.61
CA ALA A 187 3.47 -2.06 25.83
C ALA A 187 3.72 -1.86 24.33
N GLU A 188 4.35 -0.76 23.93
CA GLU A 188 4.67 -0.48 22.54
C GLU A 188 5.62 -1.51 21.94
N VAL A 189 6.74 -1.81 22.61
CA VAL A 189 7.74 -2.77 22.13
C VAL A 189 7.14 -4.16 22.02
N VAL A 190 6.40 -4.62 23.04
CA VAL A 190 5.82 -5.96 23.05
C VAL A 190 4.67 -6.09 22.05
N LEU A 191 3.73 -5.14 22.02
CA LEU A 191 2.54 -5.25 21.19
C LEU A 191 2.83 -4.92 19.72
N VAL A 192 3.52 -3.82 19.44
CA VAL A 192 3.85 -3.42 18.05
C VAL A 192 4.96 -4.31 17.51
N GLY A 193 6.01 -4.58 18.29
CA GLY A 193 7.07 -5.52 17.91
C GLY A 193 6.54 -6.94 17.71
N GLY A 194 5.62 -7.39 18.58
CA GLY A 194 4.90 -8.64 18.43
C GLY A 194 4.06 -8.67 17.15
N ALA A 195 3.31 -7.61 16.85
CA ALA A 195 2.52 -7.50 15.62
C ALA A 195 3.40 -7.56 14.36
N GLU A 196 4.55 -6.88 14.34
CA GLU A 196 5.53 -6.95 13.26
C GLU A 196 6.13 -8.35 13.10
N TYR A 197 6.45 -9.03 14.22
CA TYR A 197 6.91 -10.41 14.20
C TYR A 197 5.86 -11.36 13.63
N TYR A 198 4.60 -11.23 14.03
CA TYR A 198 3.48 -12.01 13.47
C TYR A 198 3.28 -11.75 11.97
N ARG A 199 3.43 -10.50 11.53
CA ARG A 199 3.37 -10.12 10.11
C ARG A 199 4.49 -10.79 9.30
N ILE A 200 5.71 -10.85 9.83
CA ILE A 200 6.88 -11.44 9.14
C ILE A 200 6.79 -12.98 9.11
N THR A 201 6.48 -13.59 10.24
CA THR A 201 6.36 -15.06 10.34
C THR A 201 5.17 -15.62 9.56
N ASN A 202 4.23 -14.75 9.19
CA ASN A 202 3.00 -15.12 8.49
C ASN A 202 2.28 -16.29 9.20
N GLY A 203 2.17 -16.22 10.53
CA GLY A 203 1.59 -17.31 11.34
C GLY A 203 0.13 -17.66 10.99
N LEU A 204 -0.55 -16.80 10.22
CA LEU A 204 -1.91 -16.99 9.72
C LEU A 204 -1.96 -17.49 8.26
N GLY A 205 -0.81 -17.67 7.61
CA GLY A 205 -0.70 -18.28 6.28
C GLY A 205 -1.31 -17.47 5.13
N PHE A 206 -1.27 -16.13 5.20
CA PHE A 206 -1.83 -15.29 4.14
C PHE A 206 -1.01 -15.37 2.85
N GLU A 207 -1.69 -15.46 1.70
CA GLU A 207 -1.07 -15.46 0.38
C GLU A 207 -0.50 -14.09 0.01
N ASN A 208 -1.26 -13.02 0.25
CA ASN A 208 -0.82 -11.65 0.01
C ASN A 208 -0.35 -10.98 1.31
N LYS A 209 0.97 -10.78 1.43
CA LYS A 209 1.58 -10.17 2.62
C LYS A 209 1.24 -8.68 2.78
N LEU A 210 0.98 -7.94 1.70
CA LEU A 210 0.68 -6.50 1.74
C LEU A 210 -0.81 -6.24 2.03
N HIS A 211 -1.69 -7.09 1.52
CA HIS A 211 -3.14 -7.02 1.70
C HIS A 211 -3.67 -8.38 2.19
N PRO A 212 -3.54 -8.69 3.49
CA PRO A 212 -3.84 -10.04 4.02
C PRO A 212 -5.32 -10.42 3.96
N GLY A 213 -6.24 -9.46 3.86
CA GLY A 213 -7.69 -9.73 3.77
C GLY A 213 -8.20 -10.58 4.94
N GLY A 214 -9.15 -11.47 4.65
CA GLY A 214 -9.67 -12.44 5.63
C GLY A 214 -10.21 -11.77 6.91
N PRO A 215 -9.67 -12.09 8.11
CA PRO A 215 -10.11 -11.47 9.36
C PRO A 215 -9.99 -9.94 9.41
N PHE A 216 -9.12 -9.35 8.58
CA PHE A 216 -8.93 -7.90 8.51
C PHE A 216 -9.95 -7.18 7.63
N ASP A 217 -10.85 -7.91 6.96
CA ASP A 217 -12.02 -7.36 6.26
C ASP A 217 -13.33 -7.88 6.91
N PRO A 218 -13.65 -7.46 8.15
CA PRO A 218 -14.85 -7.94 8.86
C PRO A 218 -16.15 -7.47 8.18
N LEU A 219 -16.10 -6.39 7.40
CA LEU A 219 -17.26 -5.83 6.69
C LEU A 219 -17.41 -6.39 5.28
N GLY A 220 -16.45 -7.17 4.79
CA GLY A 220 -16.50 -7.80 3.47
C GLY A 220 -16.48 -6.81 2.31
N LEU A 221 -15.73 -5.71 2.45
CA LEU A 221 -15.63 -4.65 1.46
C LEU A 221 -14.81 -5.07 0.22
N ALA A 222 -13.97 -6.11 0.34
CA ALA A 222 -13.05 -6.55 -0.70
C ALA A 222 -13.45 -7.88 -1.36
N LYS A 223 -14.74 -8.25 -1.35
CA LYS A 223 -15.23 -9.51 -1.95
C LYS A 223 -15.13 -9.52 -3.48
N ASP A 224 -15.38 -8.39 -4.11
CA ASP A 224 -15.29 -8.21 -5.55
C ASP A 224 -13.86 -7.73 -5.90
N PRO A 225 -13.13 -8.42 -6.81
CA PRO A 225 -11.78 -8.02 -7.21
C PRO A 225 -11.70 -6.59 -7.74
N ASP A 226 -12.70 -6.10 -8.46
CA ASP A 226 -12.67 -4.76 -9.06
C ASP A 226 -12.88 -3.68 -7.99
N GLN A 227 -13.79 -3.93 -7.04
CA GLN A 227 -13.93 -3.05 -5.86
C GLN A 227 -12.68 -3.08 -5.00
N ALA A 228 -12.08 -4.25 -4.77
CA ALA A 228 -10.85 -4.37 -4.02
C ALA A 228 -9.70 -3.59 -4.70
N ALA A 229 -9.60 -3.66 -6.03
CA ALA A 229 -8.61 -2.91 -6.81
C ALA A 229 -8.82 -1.39 -6.70
N LEU A 230 -10.06 -0.92 -6.76
CA LEU A 230 -10.38 0.50 -6.57
C LEU A 230 -10.12 0.98 -5.13
N LEU A 231 -10.45 0.17 -4.13
CA LEU A 231 -10.19 0.48 -2.73
C LEU A 231 -8.69 0.54 -2.42
N LYS A 232 -7.88 -0.34 -3.01
CA LYS A 232 -6.40 -0.27 -2.92
C LYS A 232 -5.86 1.02 -3.52
N VAL A 233 -6.38 1.47 -4.66
CA VAL A 233 -6.02 2.78 -5.25
C VAL A 233 -6.38 3.93 -4.31
N LYS A 234 -7.56 3.88 -3.68
CA LYS A 234 -7.96 4.88 -2.69
C LYS A 234 -7.08 4.84 -1.45
N GLU A 235 -6.71 3.67 -0.96
CA GLU A 235 -5.82 3.47 0.18
C GLU A 235 -4.46 4.11 -0.08
N ILE A 236 -3.79 3.76 -1.18
CA ILE A 236 -2.45 4.31 -1.47
C ILE A 236 -2.48 5.82 -1.76
N LYS A 237 -3.54 6.34 -2.37
CA LYS A 237 -3.68 7.79 -2.61
C LYS A 237 -3.87 8.58 -1.32
N ASN A 238 -4.73 8.11 -0.41
CA ASN A 238 -4.85 8.71 0.92
C ASN A 238 -3.54 8.54 1.71
N GLY A 239 -2.87 7.40 1.56
CA GLY A 239 -1.56 7.11 2.11
C GLY A 239 -0.48 8.12 1.68
N ARG A 240 -0.35 8.36 0.38
CA ARG A 240 0.59 9.35 -0.19
C ARG A 240 0.27 10.76 0.27
N LEU A 241 -1.01 11.13 0.30
CA LEU A 241 -1.44 12.42 0.83
C LEU A 241 -1.07 12.56 2.31
N ALA A 242 -1.23 11.50 3.11
CA ALA A 242 -0.86 11.49 4.52
C ALA A 242 0.66 11.58 4.71
N MET A 243 1.48 10.86 3.92
CA MET A 243 2.94 10.99 3.96
C MET A 243 3.39 12.41 3.62
N PHE A 244 2.78 13.02 2.61
CA PHE A 244 3.03 14.42 2.25
C PHE A 244 2.62 15.37 3.37
N ALA A 245 1.45 15.17 3.99
CA ALA A 245 0.99 15.95 5.12
C ALA A 245 1.92 15.82 6.34
N MET A 246 2.39 14.61 6.66
CA MET A 246 3.34 14.38 7.76
C MET A 246 4.66 15.13 7.54
N LEU A 247 5.21 15.12 6.32
CA LEU A 247 6.38 15.93 5.98
C LEU A 247 6.09 17.43 6.19
N GLY A 248 4.93 17.90 5.73
CA GLY A 248 4.47 19.27 5.98
C GLY A 248 4.37 19.60 7.47
N PHE A 249 3.84 18.68 8.29
CA PHE A 249 3.70 18.84 9.73
C PHE A 249 5.04 18.94 10.43
N PHE A 250 6.01 18.11 10.05
CA PHE A 250 7.37 18.17 10.60
C PHE A 250 8.03 19.52 10.29
N LEU A 251 8.00 19.95 9.03
CA LEU A 251 8.65 21.19 8.61
C LEU A 251 7.97 22.43 9.20
N GLN A 252 6.65 22.53 9.11
CA GLN A 252 5.94 23.71 9.59
C GLN A 252 5.99 23.81 11.11
N ALA A 253 5.90 22.70 11.85
CA ALA A 253 5.99 22.74 13.31
C ALA A 253 7.38 23.18 13.77
N TYR A 254 8.42 22.74 13.06
CA TYR A 254 9.80 23.18 13.33
C TYR A 254 9.98 24.68 13.07
N VAL A 255 9.38 25.21 12.00
CA VAL A 255 9.51 26.63 11.64
C VAL A 255 8.61 27.54 12.49
N THR A 256 7.36 27.15 12.73
CA THR A 256 6.36 28.01 13.39
C THR A 256 6.27 27.79 14.90
N GLY A 257 6.78 26.67 15.42
CA GLY A 257 6.64 26.30 16.83
C GLY A 257 5.21 25.87 17.21
N GLU A 258 4.34 25.65 16.22
CA GLU A 258 2.90 25.41 16.41
C GLU A 258 2.44 24.12 15.72
N GLY A 259 1.40 23.50 16.26
CA GLY A 259 0.78 22.33 15.65
C GLY A 259 0.03 22.67 14.35
N PRO A 260 -0.28 21.66 13.52
CA PRO A 260 -1.00 21.86 12.27
C PRO A 260 -2.36 22.55 12.42
N VAL A 261 -3.10 22.31 13.51
CA VAL A 261 -4.43 22.91 13.69
C VAL A 261 -4.32 24.37 14.09
N GLU A 262 -3.35 24.72 14.93
CA GLU A 262 -3.07 26.11 15.27
C GLU A 262 -2.61 26.90 14.03
N ASN A 263 -1.68 26.35 13.25
CA ASN A 263 -1.22 26.92 11.99
C ASN A 263 -2.40 27.16 11.02
N LEU A 264 -3.27 26.18 10.86
CA LEU A 264 -4.46 26.30 10.01
C LEU A 264 -5.39 27.40 10.50
N SER A 265 -5.71 27.43 11.79
CA SER A 265 -6.62 28.42 12.35
C SER A 265 -6.11 29.85 12.20
N LYS A 266 -4.81 30.09 12.42
CA LYS A 266 -4.22 31.42 12.26
C LYS A 266 -4.16 31.84 10.79
N HIS A 267 -3.84 30.90 9.90
CA HIS A 267 -3.87 31.16 8.47
C HIS A 267 -5.29 31.48 7.99
N LEU A 268 -6.31 30.77 8.46
CA LEU A 268 -7.71 31.04 8.12
C LEU A 268 -8.21 32.38 8.69
N SER A 269 -7.71 32.82 9.84
CA SER A 269 -8.10 34.13 10.40
C SER A 269 -7.51 35.30 9.63
N ASP A 270 -6.29 35.17 9.11
CA ASP A 270 -5.66 36.19 8.27
C ASP A 270 -4.67 35.55 7.28
N PRO A 271 -5.11 35.14 6.08
CA PRO A 271 -4.25 34.45 5.13
C PRO A 271 -3.04 35.27 4.66
N PHE A 272 -3.17 36.60 4.65
CA PHE A 272 -2.13 37.51 4.16
C PHE A 272 -1.14 37.90 5.26
N GLY A 273 -1.60 38.03 6.51
CA GLY A 273 -0.73 38.29 7.66
C GLY A 273 -0.13 37.05 8.31
N ASN A 274 -0.73 35.87 8.13
CA ASN A 274 -0.29 34.61 8.75
C ASN A 274 0.06 33.55 7.70
N ASN A 275 1.20 33.68 7.04
CA ASN A 275 1.70 32.70 6.08
C ASN A 275 3.21 32.47 6.24
N LEU A 276 3.77 31.63 5.39
CA LEU A 276 5.19 31.29 5.44
C LEU A 276 6.11 32.51 5.39
N LEU A 277 5.80 33.48 4.52
CA LEU A 277 6.64 34.67 4.33
C LEU A 277 6.61 35.57 5.56
N THR A 278 5.45 35.75 6.18
CA THR A 278 5.32 36.60 7.38
C THR A 278 5.94 35.97 8.62
N VAL A 279 5.92 34.65 8.74
CA VAL A 279 6.65 33.92 9.78
C VAL A 279 8.16 34.05 9.59
N ILE A 280 8.67 33.82 8.38
CA ILE A 280 10.12 33.93 8.11
C ILE A 280 10.62 35.37 8.26
N ALA A 281 9.81 36.36 7.87
CA ALA A 281 10.16 37.78 8.02
C ALA A 281 10.20 38.26 9.49
N GLY A 282 9.72 37.44 10.43
CA GLY A 282 9.58 37.83 11.85
C GLY A 282 8.45 38.84 12.10
N SER A 283 7.61 39.11 11.10
CA SER A 283 6.50 40.05 11.19
C SER A 283 5.27 39.45 11.88
N ALA A 284 5.12 38.13 11.82
CA ALA A 284 4.14 37.42 12.62
C ALA A 284 4.73 37.17 14.01
N GLU A 285 4.03 37.61 15.06
CA GLU A 285 4.41 37.38 16.46
C GLU A 285 4.18 35.88 16.80
N ARG A 286 5.07 35.03 16.30
CA ARG A 286 5.15 33.61 16.62
C ARG A 286 6.56 33.38 17.12
N VAL A 287 6.71 33.32 18.44
CA VAL A 287 8.02 33.18 19.06
C VAL A 287 8.64 31.86 18.57
N PRO A 288 9.75 31.88 17.82
CA PRO A 288 10.51 30.68 17.56
C PRO A 288 11.19 30.34 18.89
N SER A 289 10.66 29.39 19.65
CA SER A 289 11.38 28.81 20.76
C SER A 289 12.38 27.80 20.19
N LEU A 290 13.53 28.30 19.76
CA LEU A 290 14.75 27.48 19.59
C LEU A 290 15.40 27.24 20.95
#